data_AF-A0A392U556-F1
#
_entry.id   AF-A0A392U556-F1
#
_cell.length_a   1.000
_cell.length_b   1.000
_cell.length_c   1.000
_cell.angle_alpha   90.00
_cell.angle_beta   90.00
_cell.angle_gamma   90.00
#
_symmetry.space_group_name_H-M   'P 1'
#
loop_
_entity.id
_entity.type
_entity.pdbx_description
1 polymer ?
#
loop_
_entity_poly.entity_id
_entity_poly.type
_entity_poly.pdbx_seq_one_letter_code
_entity_poly.pdbx_strand_id
1 'polypeptide(L)'
;TRIWEVALHADGHSHPHQLRPLNQDESFALLRSKAFPGASVIPSEFEELAKEIVVKCEGLPLAVVVIGGLLSRKLKSSGEWA
;
A
#
# COMPACT_ATOMS: atom_id res chain seq x y z
N THR A 1 -1.90 -16.42 -2.02
CA THR A 1 -2.18 -15.56 -3.20
C THR A 1 -3.64 -15.14 -3.18
N ARG A 2 -4.03 -14.09 -3.92
CA ARG A 2 -5.44 -13.63 -4.03
C ARG A 2 -6.27 -14.44 -5.04
N ILE A 3 -5.64 -15.26 -5.86
CA ILE A 3 -6.32 -16.10 -6.85
C ILE A 3 -6.59 -17.46 -6.19
N TRP A 4 -7.88 -17.80 -6.02
CA TRP A 4 -8.31 -19.03 -5.35
C TRP A 4 -7.66 -20.27 -5.97
N GLU A 5 -7.77 -20.42 -7.29
CA GLU A 5 -7.22 -21.59 -7.99
C GLU A 5 -5.72 -21.73 -7.79
N VAL A 6 -4.97 -20.62 -7.81
CA VAL A 6 -3.52 -20.65 -7.58
C VAL A 6 -3.21 -21.04 -6.13
N ALA A 7 -4.02 -20.61 -5.16
CA ALA A 7 -3.85 -21.00 -3.76
C ALA A 7 -4.17 -22.49 -3.56
N LEU A 8 -5.25 -22.99 -4.15
CA LEU A 8 -5.64 -24.40 -4.08
C LEU A 8 -4.62 -25.31 -4.78
N HIS A 9 -4.06 -24.87 -5.91
CA HIS A 9 -3.02 -25.63 -6.60
C HIS A 9 -1.71 -25.70 -5.78
N ALA A 10 -1.41 -24.67 -5.00
CA ALA A 10 -0.22 -24.65 -4.13
C ALA A 10 -0.34 -25.61 -2.94
N ASP A 11 -1.55 -25.79 -2.40
CA ASP A 11 -1.86 -26.79 -1.37
C ASP A 11 -3.31 -27.28 -1.54
N GLY A 12 -3.46 -28.45 -2.18
CA GLY A 12 -4.74 -29.04 -2.51
C GLY A 12 -5.54 -29.58 -1.32
N HIS A 13 -4.92 -29.68 -0.14
CA HIS A 13 -5.60 -30.09 1.10
C HIS A 13 -6.00 -28.88 1.97
N SER A 14 -5.52 -27.68 1.62
CA SER A 14 -5.88 -26.46 2.32
C SER A 14 -7.27 -25.94 1.91
N HIS A 15 -7.86 -25.13 2.79
CA HIS A 15 -9.00 -24.28 2.46
C HIS A 15 -8.47 -22.85 2.28
N PRO A 16 -8.27 -22.38 1.04
CA PRO A 16 -7.69 -21.06 0.81
C PRO A 16 -8.46 -19.96 1.55
N HIS A 17 -7.75 -19.17 2.34
CA HIS A 17 -8.34 -18.00 2.98
C HIS A 17 -8.44 -16.84 1.99
N GLN A 18 -9.67 -16.44 1.66
CA GLN A 18 -9.91 -15.30 0.78
C GLN A 18 -9.84 -13.99 1.56
N LEU A 19 -8.75 -13.25 1.39
CA LEU A 19 -8.60 -11.92 1.97
C LEU A 19 -9.40 -10.89 1.17
N ARG A 20 -10.21 -10.08 1.86
CA ARG A 20 -10.88 -8.94 1.25
C ARG A 20 -9.87 -7.85 0.84
N PRO A 21 -10.18 -7.03 -0.17
CA PRO A 21 -9.47 -5.77 -0.38
C PRO A 21 -9.56 -4.86 0.85
N LEU A 22 -8.58 -3.98 0.97
CA LEU A 22 -8.60 -2.88 1.93
C LEU A 22 -9.67 -1.88 1.52
N ASN A 23 -10.33 -1.26 2.49
CA ASN A 23 -11.12 -0.07 2.22
C ASN A 23 -10.21 1.16 2.04
N GLN A 24 -10.79 2.32 1.76
CA GLN A 24 -10.02 3.55 1.52
C GLN A 24 -9.24 3.98 2.77
N ASP A 25 -9.85 3.95 3.96
CA ASP A 25 -9.21 4.36 5.21
C ASP A 25 -8.03 3.44 5.57
N GLU A 26 -8.20 2.14 5.42
CA GLU A 26 -7.15 1.14 5.62
C GLU A 26 -6.00 1.31 4.63
N SER A 27 -6.32 1.57 3.36
CA SER A 27 -5.35 1.84 2.31
C SER A 27 -4.58 3.14 2.59
N PHE A 28 -5.27 4.18 3.05
CA PHE A 28 -4.67 5.47 3.40
C PHE A 28 -3.74 5.35 4.61
N ALA A 29 -4.17 4.63 5.66
CA ALA A 29 -3.34 4.34 6.82
C ALA A 29 -2.09 3.53 6.46
N LEU A 30 -2.24 2.53 5.59
CA LEU A 30 -1.11 1.73 5.09
C LEU A 30 -0.16 2.57 4.23
N LEU A 31 -0.69 3.42 3.34
CA LEU A 31 0.11 4.33 2.52
C LEU A 31 0.93 5.28 3.40
N ARG A 32 0.30 5.92 4.41
CA ARG A 32 0.99 6.79 5.37
C ARG A 32 2.15 6.05 6.02
N SER A 33 1.90 4.85 6.55
CA SER A 33 2.93 4.04 7.22
C SER A 33 4.11 3.70 6.31
N LYS A 34 3.88 3.48 5.01
CA LYS A 34 4.92 3.09 4.05
C LYS A 34 5.66 4.28 3.42
N ALA A 35 4.96 5.37 3.11
CA ALA A 35 5.53 6.56 2.50
C ALA A 35 6.22 7.48 3.53
N PHE A 36 5.63 7.61 4.72
CA PHE A 36 6.05 8.55 5.77
C PHE A 36 6.27 7.80 7.10
N PRO A 37 7.29 6.92 7.18
CA PRO A 37 7.54 6.15 8.39
C PRO A 37 7.80 7.07 9.59
N GLY A 38 7.06 6.85 10.68
CA GLY A 38 7.11 7.66 11.90
C GLY A 38 6.19 8.89 11.91
N ALA A 39 5.58 9.26 10.79
CA ALA A 39 4.64 10.36 10.75
C ALA A 39 3.25 9.95 11.27
N SER A 40 2.65 10.78 12.12
CA SER A 40 1.27 10.62 12.60
C SER A 40 0.24 11.08 11.59
N VAL A 41 0.61 11.89 10.60
CA VAL A 41 -0.25 12.37 9.52
C VAL A 41 0.55 12.44 8.22
N ILE A 42 -0.13 12.38 7.08
CA ILE A 42 0.50 12.67 5.79
C ILE A 42 0.70 14.19 5.71
N PRO A 43 1.89 14.70 5.31
CA PRO A 43 2.10 16.13 5.12
C PRO A 43 1.10 16.71 4.12
N SER A 44 0.63 17.94 4.36
CA SER A 44 -0.45 18.56 3.58
C SER A 44 -0.19 18.61 2.07
N GLU A 45 1.07 18.78 1.67
CA GLU A 45 1.49 18.83 0.28
C GLU A 45 1.35 17.48 -0.46
N PHE A 46 1.20 16.38 0.28
CA PHE A 46 1.01 15.03 -0.28
C PHE A 46 -0.41 14.47 -0.04
N GLU A 47 -1.30 15.22 0.61
CA GLU A 47 -2.62 14.70 1.01
C GLU A 47 -3.49 14.34 -0.21
N GLU A 48 -3.59 15.25 -1.18
CA GLU A 48 -4.37 15.01 -2.40
C GLU A 48 -3.76 13.89 -3.26
N LEU A 49 -2.42 13.86 -3.36
CA LEU A 49 -1.73 12.76 -4.04
C LEU A 49 -1.99 11.42 -3.35
N ALA A 50 -1.99 11.38 -2.02
CA ALA A 50 -2.27 10.18 -1.25
C ALA A 50 -3.70 9.67 -1.47
N LYS A 51 -4.70 10.57 -1.53
CA LYS A 51 -6.08 10.23 -1.87
C LYS A 51 -6.17 9.62 -3.27
N GLU A 52 -5.54 10.24 -4.26
CA GLU A 52 -5.53 9.72 -5.64
C GLU A 52 -4.88 8.33 -5.73
N ILE A 53 -3.75 8.13 -5.04
CA ILE A 53 -3.06 6.84 -4.99
C ILE A 53 -3.96 5.76 -4.39
N VAL A 54 -4.61 6.05 -3.27
CA VAL A 54 -5.49 5.09 -2.59
C VAL A 54 -6.64 4.66 -3.50
N VAL A 55 -7.26 5.61 -4.20
CA VAL A 55 -8.32 5.33 -5.17
C VAL A 55 -7.79 4.41 -6.30
N LYS A 56 -6.64 4.74 -6.88
CA LYS A 56 -6.03 3.95 -7.96
C LYS A 56 -5.52 2.58 -7.52
N CYS A 57 -5.21 2.38 -6.25
CA CYS A 57 -4.76 1.09 -5.73
C CYS A 57 -5.91 0.11 -5.52
N GLU A 58 -7.17 0.57 -5.53
CA GLU A 58 -8.38 -0.27 -5.44
C GLU A 58 -8.35 -1.27 -4.25
N GLY A 59 -7.75 -0.86 -3.13
CA GLY A 59 -7.64 -1.68 -1.93
C GLY A 59 -6.66 -2.86 -2.03
N LEU A 60 -5.81 -2.92 -3.06
CA LEU A 60 -4.76 -3.94 -3.20
C LEU A 60 -3.58 -3.63 -2.25
N PRO A 61 -3.34 -4.43 -1.19
CA PRO A 61 -2.29 -4.12 -0.22
C PRO A 61 -0.90 -4.00 -0.86
N LEU A 62 -0.59 -4.87 -1.82
CA LEU A 62 0.72 -4.89 -2.49
C LEU A 62 0.95 -3.61 -3.30
N ALA A 63 -0.07 -3.12 -4.02
CA ALA A 63 0.03 -1.88 -4.80
C ALA A 63 0.32 -0.68 -3.89
N VAL A 64 -0.44 -0.55 -2.79
CA VAL A 64 -0.25 0.51 -1.78
C VAL A 64 1.17 0.47 -1.20
N VAL A 65 1.67 -0.72 -0.84
CA VAL A 65 3.01 -0.90 -0.27
C VAL A 65 4.10 -0.52 -1.27
N VAL A 66 3.97 -0.93 -2.53
CA VAL A 66 4.96 -0.62 -3.57
C VAL A 66 5.02 0.89 -3.81
N ILE A 67 3.88 1.54 -3.99
CA ILE A 67 3.83 3.00 -4.23
C ILE A 67 4.33 3.76 -3.00
N GLY A 68 3.88 3.39 -1.78
CA GLY A 68 4.37 4.01 -0.55
C GLY A 68 5.88 3.89 -0.38
N GLY A 69 6.46 2.72 -0.66
CA GLY A 69 7.91 2.53 -0.62
C GLY A 69 8.68 3.30 -1.69
N LEU A 70 8.09 3.52 -2.88
CA LEU A 70 8.67 4.40 -3.91
C LEU A 70 8.65 5.86 -3.47
N LEU A 71 7.53 6.34 -2.92
CA LEU A 71 7.41 7.70 -2.38
C LEU A 71 8.41 7.95 -1.25
N SER A 72 8.52 7.03 -0.29
CA SER A 72 9.46 7.17 0.84
C SER A 72 10.90 7.35 0.36
N ARG A 73 11.32 6.59 -0.66
CA ARG A 73 12.67 6.71 -1.25
C ARG A 73 12.87 8.04 -1.98
N LYS A 74 11.90 8.46 -2.79
CA LYS A 74 11.93 9.76 -3.48
C LYS A 74 12.09 10.91 -2.49
N LEU A 75 11.30 10.91 -1.40
CA LEU A 75 11.33 11.96 -0.37
C LEU A 75 12.67 12.02 0.37
N LYS A 76 13.30 10.88 0.64
CA LYS A 76 14.66 10.83 1.22
C LYS A 76 15.72 11.38 0.26
N SER A 77 15.64 11.03 -1.03
CA SER A 77 16.62 11.49 -2.03
C SER A 77 16.59 13.00 -2.28
N SER A 78 15.46 13.67 -2.03
CA SER A 78 15.34 15.13 -2.18
C SER A 78 16.20 15.91 -1.18
N GLY A 79 16.75 15.26 -0.15
CA GLY A 79 17.68 15.86 0.83
C GLY A 79 19.14 15.43 0.69
N GLU A 80 19.51 14.61 -0.30
CA GLU A 80 20.87 14.04 -0.43
C GLU A 80 21.81 14.85 -1.36
N TRP A 81 21.43 16.09 -1.71
CA TRP A 81 22.30 17.08 -2.37
C TRP A 81 22.12 18.49 -1.78
N ALA A 82 22.39 18.64 -0.48
CA ALA A 82 22.58 19.93 0.18
C ALA A 82 23.92 19.94 0.91
#